data_AF-V9L073-F1
#
_entry.id   AF-V9L073-F1
#
_cell.length_a   1.000
_cell.length_b   1.000
_cell.length_c   1.000
_cell.angle_alpha   90.00
_cell.angle_beta   90.00
_cell.angle_gamma   90.00
#
_symmetry.space_group_name_H-M   'P 1'
#
loop_
_entity.id
_entity.type
_entity.pdbx_description
1 polymer ?
#
loop_
_entity_poly.entity_id
_entity_poly.type
_entity_poly.pdbx_seq_one_letter_code
_entity_poly.pdbx_strand_id
1 'polypeptide(L)'
;DWREAAALLDALKRLVTPSARNYGDVMAAALRHGEAETAWALYREMVEGNGGNGNGGNNARPRLRPSQETLQSFFDCCRPPLQQHTEHTAKIHAILSYLRDGHEYPGERAVHSIRLWFESIPDEKWEGRYTTISNSGKCRSCNTLLESISLSEEEYSELRKRVLNDVIQGNDVFKKTTPLELEHFQAFVKRRPPFDVVIDGLNVANISAKVSQSKTLLDVVSHLAQQGLRLLVLGRKHMLRGTRSWDRNHMAAVQKYADCFFTEDISEDDPFLLYATIQSGNHCRFLSRDLMRDHKACLVDTSTQRLFFKWQRGHQLVLSTYNPWGKIKFEIMPQYDTIVQTTGDTWHIPYDEEGVERCSYEVPHKWLCLKKH
;
A
#
# COMPACT_ATOMS: atom_id res chain seq x y z
N ASP A 1 9.55 31.55 20.81
CA ASP A 1 8.68 30.87 21.81
C ASP A 1 7.83 29.81 21.08
N TRP A 2 7.51 28.66 21.69
CA TRP A 2 6.68 27.64 21.03
C TRP A 2 5.23 28.11 20.83
N ARG A 3 4.72 28.97 21.71
CA ARG A 3 3.37 29.53 21.62
C ARG A 3 3.24 30.50 20.43
N GLU A 4 4.29 31.25 20.13
CA GLU A 4 4.36 32.06 18.90
C GLU A 4 4.29 31.19 17.65
N ALA A 5 5.00 30.06 17.62
CA ALA A 5 4.95 29.13 16.48
C ALA A 5 3.55 28.52 16.30
N ALA A 6 2.87 28.18 17.40
CA ALA A 6 1.47 27.74 17.35
C ALA A 6 0.52 28.83 16.82
N ALA A 7 0.68 30.08 17.28
CA ALA A 7 -0.10 31.22 16.78
C ALA A 7 0.16 31.49 15.29
N LEU A 8 1.41 31.35 14.83
CA LEU A 8 1.76 31.44 13.41
C LEU A 8 1.14 30.33 12.59
N LEU A 9 1.11 29.09 13.11
CA LEU A 9 0.43 27.98 12.46
C LEU A 9 -1.07 28.25 12.33
N ASP A 10 -1.72 28.81 13.36
CA ASP A 10 -3.14 29.18 13.32
C ASP A 10 -3.44 30.34 12.37
N ALA A 11 -2.53 31.30 12.24
CA ALA A 11 -2.62 32.34 11.21
C ALA A 11 -2.46 31.74 9.80
N LEU A 12 -1.48 30.86 9.60
CA LEU A 12 -1.20 30.19 8.32
C LEU A 12 -2.40 29.36 7.86
N LYS A 13 -3.01 28.62 8.79
CA LYS A 13 -4.26 27.85 8.63
C LYS A 13 -5.43 28.65 8.03
N ARG A 14 -5.46 29.98 8.20
CA ARG A 14 -6.49 30.87 7.64
C ARG A 14 -6.19 31.32 6.21
N LEU A 15 -4.94 31.22 5.78
CA LEU A 15 -4.47 31.69 4.48
C LEU A 15 -4.28 30.53 3.49
N VAL A 16 -3.71 29.43 3.95
CA VAL A 16 -3.34 28.26 3.14
C VAL A 16 -3.48 26.97 3.95
N THR A 17 -3.42 25.82 3.26
CA THR A 17 -3.28 24.53 3.93
C THR A 17 -1.83 24.38 4.43
N PRO A 18 -1.59 24.26 5.75
CA PRO A 18 -0.23 24.04 6.26
C PRO A 18 0.32 22.68 5.80
N SER A 19 1.63 22.58 5.68
CA SER A 19 2.29 21.30 5.40
C SER A 19 2.37 20.43 6.65
N ALA A 20 2.56 19.11 6.46
CA ALA A 20 2.83 18.18 7.56
C ALA A 20 4.05 18.61 8.41
N ARG A 21 5.04 19.25 7.79
CA ARG A 21 6.20 19.80 8.49
C ARG A 21 5.84 20.97 9.40
N ASN A 22 4.94 21.87 8.98
CA ASN A 22 4.51 22.98 9.83
C ASN A 22 3.80 22.47 11.09
N TYR A 23 2.96 21.46 10.94
CA TYR A 23 2.35 20.77 12.08
C TYR A 23 3.40 20.06 12.95
N GLY A 24 4.33 19.32 12.33
CA GLY A 24 5.41 18.60 13.00
C GLY A 24 6.30 19.47 13.87
N ASP A 25 6.74 20.63 13.35
CA ASP A 25 7.63 21.54 14.07
C ASP A 25 6.97 22.09 15.36
N VAL A 26 5.68 22.45 15.29
CA VAL A 26 4.91 22.95 16.45
C VAL A 26 4.63 21.82 17.44
N MET A 27 4.24 20.64 16.96
CA MET A 27 4.02 19.46 17.83
C MET A 27 5.29 19.09 18.59
N ALA A 28 6.42 18.99 17.90
CA ALA A 28 7.70 18.65 18.51
C ALA A 28 8.12 19.71 19.55
N ALA A 29 7.86 21.00 19.28
CA ALA A 29 8.11 22.06 20.24
C ALA A 29 7.19 21.97 21.48
N ALA A 30 5.89 21.75 21.29
CA ALA A 30 4.93 21.60 22.39
C ALA A 30 5.29 20.41 23.29
N LEU A 31 5.62 19.26 22.69
CA LEU A 31 6.06 18.07 23.42
C LEU A 31 7.28 18.33 24.30
N ARG A 32 8.30 19.03 23.78
CA ARG A 32 9.51 19.40 24.56
C ARG A 32 9.23 20.35 25.73
N HIS A 33 8.12 21.06 25.72
CA HIS A 33 7.69 21.96 26.79
C HIS A 33 6.65 21.34 27.73
N GLY A 34 6.37 20.03 27.61
CA GLY A 34 5.40 19.33 28.45
C GLY A 34 3.94 19.56 28.07
N GLU A 35 3.67 20.16 26.91
CA GLU A 35 2.33 20.55 26.45
C GLU A 35 1.76 19.47 25.50
N ALA A 36 1.74 18.23 26.00
CA ALA A 36 1.41 17.05 25.20
C ALA A 36 -0.02 17.09 24.63
N GLU A 37 -0.99 17.61 25.37
CA GLU A 37 -2.38 17.73 24.89
C GLU A 37 -2.51 18.63 23.66
N THR A 38 -1.74 19.71 23.61
CA THR A 38 -1.68 20.57 22.42
C THR A 38 -1.11 19.82 21.23
N ALA A 39 -0.05 19.03 21.44
CA ALA A 39 0.53 18.21 20.38
C ALA A 39 -0.45 17.14 19.87
N TRP A 40 -1.17 16.47 20.76
CA TRP A 40 -2.20 15.48 20.39
C TRP A 40 -3.37 16.09 19.64
N ALA A 41 -3.81 17.29 20.01
CA ALA A 41 -4.86 18.02 19.29
C ALA A 41 -4.41 18.37 17.86
N LEU A 42 -3.17 18.86 17.70
CA LEU A 42 -2.60 19.16 16.39
C LEU A 42 -2.40 17.90 15.53
N TYR A 43 -1.98 16.79 16.13
CA TYR A 43 -1.87 15.50 15.45
C TYR A 43 -3.22 15.06 14.89
N ARG A 44 -4.26 15.10 15.72
CA ARG A 44 -5.63 14.74 15.32
C ARG A 44 -6.11 15.61 14.17
N GLU A 45 -5.96 16.93 14.30
CA GLU A 45 -6.33 17.90 13.25
C GLU A 45 -5.63 17.58 11.92
N MET A 46 -4.34 17.23 11.98
CA MET A 46 -3.53 16.92 10.80
C MET A 46 -3.97 15.63 10.09
N VAL A 47 -4.23 14.55 10.84
CA VAL A 47 -4.53 13.23 10.25
C VAL A 47 -6.00 13.05 9.87
N GLU A 48 -6.93 13.68 10.58
CA GLU A 48 -8.37 13.60 10.31
C GLU A 48 -8.81 14.60 9.23
N GLY A 49 -8.14 15.75 9.15
CA GLY A 49 -8.60 16.91 8.39
C GLY A 49 -9.90 17.50 8.96
N ASN A 50 -10.46 18.52 8.31
CA ASN A 50 -11.72 19.16 8.73
C ASN A 50 -12.89 18.90 7.77
N GLY A 51 -12.72 18.00 6.79
CA GLY A 51 -13.77 17.62 5.84
C GLY A 51 -14.57 16.42 6.36
N GLY A 52 -15.67 16.68 7.05
CA GLY A 52 -16.66 15.63 7.36
C GLY A 52 -17.27 15.04 6.08
N ASN A 53 -17.68 13.78 6.15
CA ASN A 53 -18.46 13.12 5.10
C ASN A 53 -19.62 14.02 4.63
N GLY A 54 -19.56 14.51 3.40
CA GLY A 54 -20.79 14.82 2.63
C GLY A 54 -21.18 16.27 2.35
N ASN A 55 -20.37 17.31 2.61
CA ASN A 55 -20.65 18.63 2.01
C ASN A 55 -19.38 19.45 1.82
N GLY A 56 -18.87 19.46 0.59
CA GLY A 56 -17.71 20.24 0.17
C GLY A 56 -17.98 21.74 0.21
N GLY A 57 -17.66 22.37 1.34
CA GLY A 57 -17.33 23.80 1.35
C GLY A 57 -15.88 23.99 0.90
N ASN A 58 -15.59 25.11 0.22
CA ASN A 58 -14.26 25.49 -0.29
C ASN A 58 -13.13 25.62 0.77
N ASN A 59 -13.39 25.25 2.03
CA ASN A 59 -12.48 25.32 3.17
C ASN A 59 -12.12 23.95 3.78
N ALA A 60 -12.48 22.83 3.14
CA ALA A 60 -12.10 21.50 3.63
C ALA A 60 -10.58 21.29 3.52
N ARG A 61 -9.93 20.95 4.63
CA ARG A 61 -8.48 20.64 4.65
C ARG A 61 -8.23 19.17 4.35
N PRO A 62 -7.24 18.86 3.49
CA PRO A 62 -6.87 17.49 3.20
C PRO A 62 -6.26 16.82 4.43
N ARG A 63 -6.41 15.50 4.52
CA ARG A 63 -5.69 14.67 5.49
C ARG A 63 -4.21 14.67 5.13
N LEU A 64 -3.36 14.93 6.11
CA LEU A 64 -1.91 14.97 5.95
C LEU A 64 -1.27 13.77 6.62
N ARG A 65 -0.18 13.28 6.05
CA ARG A 65 0.62 12.20 6.61
C ARG A 65 1.65 12.78 7.59
N PRO A 66 1.76 12.26 8.82
CA PRO A 66 2.81 12.66 9.75
C PRO A 66 4.20 12.46 9.15
N SER A 67 5.13 13.38 9.43
CA SER A 67 6.54 13.15 9.08
C SER A 67 7.18 12.13 10.02
N GLN A 68 8.29 11.52 9.60
CA GLN A 68 9.04 10.58 10.43
C GLN A 68 9.54 11.23 11.72
N GLU A 69 9.94 12.51 11.66
CA GLU A 69 10.36 13.30 12.82
C GLU A 69 9.20 13.59 13.77
N THR A 70 8.00 13.78 13.22
CA THR A 70 6.78 13.95 14.01
C THR A 70 6.49 12.68 14.81
N LEU A 71 6.49 11.53 14.14
CA LEU A 71 6.32 10.22 14.79
C LEU A 71 7.37 10.04 15.89
N GLN A 72 8.64 10.23 15.55
CA GLN A 72 9.77 10.10 16.48
C GLN A 72 9.57 10.97 17.73
N SER A 73 9.14 12.23 17.56
CA SER A 73 8.96 13.19 18.67
C SER A 73 7.94 12.72 19.70
N PHE A 74 6.83 12.10 19.27
CA PHE A 74 5.84 11.53 20.19
C PHE A 74 6.43 10.41 21.05
N PHE A 75 7.14 9.46 20.44
CA PHE A 75 7.77 8.35 21.18
C PHE A 75 8.94 8.79 22.07
N ASP A 76 9.67 9.84 21.68
CA ASP A 76 10.77 10.38 22.48
C ASP A 76 10.28 11.18 23.69
N CYS A 77 9.24 12.00 23.52
CA CYS A 77 8.79 12.94 24.56
C CYS A 77 7.70 12.36 25.47
N CYS A 78 6.92 11.37 25.03
CA CYS A 78 5.85 10.75 25.82
C CYS A 78 6.30 9.49 26.58
N ARG A 79 7.58 9.43 27.00
CA ARG A 79 8.09 8.30 27.80
C ARG A 79 7.64 8.40 29.27
N PRO A 80 7.36 7.28 29.95
CA PRO A 80 7.08 7.23 31.38
C PRO A 80 8.29 7.71 32.20
N PRO A 81 8.13 8.23 33.44
CA PRO A 81 6.94 8.22 34.30
C PRO A 81 6.22 9.57 34.27
N LEU A 82 5.54 9.89 33.16
CA LEU A 82 4.60 11.00 33.14
C LEU A 82 3.41 10.67 34.06
N GLN A 83 2.94 11.65 34.84
CA GLN A 83 1.78 11.52 35.75
C GLN A 83 0.47 11.08 35.03
N GLN A 84 0.46 11.07 33.69
CA GLN A 84 -0.65 10.67 32.82
C GLN A 84 -0.28 9.46 31.92
N HIS A 85 0.51 8.53 32.45
CA HIS A 85 1.04 7.36 31.73
C HIS A 85 -0.01 6.59 30.90
N THR A 86 -1.17 6.32 31.49
CA THR A 86 -2.24 5.52 30.86
C THR A 86 -2.90 6.22 29.68
N GLU A 87 -3.09 7.54 29.75
CA GLU A 87 -3.71 8.31 28.66
C GLU A 87 -2.77 8.44 27.47
N HIS A 88 -1.48 8.69 27.70
CA HIS A 88 -0.49 8.74 26.63
C HIS A 88 -0.26 7.37 25.98
N THR A 89 -0.34 6.28 26.74
CA THR A 89 -0.25 4.91 26.21
C THR A 89 -1.32 4.64 25.16
N ALA A 90 -2.58 4.99 25.44
CA ALA A 90 -3.66 4.82 24.47
C ALA A 90 -3.45 5.66 23.19
N LYS A 91 -2.97 6.90 23.33
CA LYS A 91 -2.68 7.79 22.19
C LYS A 91 -1.49 7.28 21.35
N ILE A 92 -0.47 6.71 21.98
CA ILE A 92 0.66 6.07 21.30
C ILE A 92 0.22 4.81 20.54
N HIS A 93 -0.62 3.95 21.15
CA HIS A 93 -1.21 2.81 20.46
C HIS A 93 -2.09 3.23 19.27
N ALA A 94 -2.71 4.42 19.34
CA ALA A 94 -3.45 4.99 18.21
C ALA A 94 -2.51 5.39 17.05
N ILE A 95 -1.29 5.86 17.31
CA ILE A 95 -0.28 6.07 16.26
C ILE A 95 0.09 4.74 15.60
N LEU A 96 0.33 3.68 16.37
CA LEU A 96 0.66 2.37 15.81
C LEU A 96 -0.50 1.78 14.98
N SER A 97 -1.74 2.00 15.44
CA SER A 97 -2.94 1.66 14.67
C SER A 97 -3.04 2.47 13.37
N TYR A 98 -2.72 3.77 13.41
CA TYR A 98 -2.65 4.61 12.21
C TYR A 98 -1.63 4.07 11.21
N LEU A 99 -0.44 3.68 11.65
CA LEU A 99 0.59 3.08 10.79
C LEU A 99 0.12 1.75 10.18
N ARG A 100 -0.54 0.89 10.98
CA ARG A 100 -1.15 -0.36 10.52
C ARG A 100 -2.18 -0.09 9.41
N ASP A 101 -3.08 0.85 9.64
CA ASP A 101 -4.23 1.12 8.77
C ASP A 101 -3.85 1.88 7.51
N GLY A 102 -2.93 2.83 7.65
CA GLY A 102 -2.34 3.60 6.56
C GLY A 102 -1.34 2.81 5.74
N HIS A 103 -0.93 1.63 6.21
CA HIS A 103 0.14 0.82 5.61
C HIS A 103 1.45 1.62 5.51
N GLU A 104 1.74 2.36 6.57
CA GLU A 104 2.90 3.21 6.68
C GLU A 104 3.93 2.56 7.59
N TYR A 105 5.20 2.75 7.25
CA TYR A 105 6.31 2.18 7.97
C TYR A 105 7.13 3.32 8.61
N PRO A 106 7.48 3.21 9.89
CA PRO A 106 8.43 4.13 10.48
C PRO A 106 9.80 3.95 9.81
N GLY A 107 10.57 5.03 9.76
CA GLY A 107 12.00 4.97 9.44
C GLY A 107 12.81 4.43 10.62
N GLU A 108 14.06 4.08 10.37
CA GLU A 108 14.97 3.47 11.35
C GLU A 108 15.09 4.26 12.68
N ARG A 109 15.14 5.60 12.62
CA ARG A 109 15.18 6.44 13.82
C ARG A 109 13.88 6.41 14.60
N ALA A 110 12.74 6.50 13.91
CA ALA A 110 11.43 6.46 14.54
C ALA A 110 11.18 5.10 15.20
N VAL A 111 11.55 3.98 14.55
CA VAL A 111 11.38 2.65 15.15
C VAL A 111 12.30 2.43 16.37
N HIS A 112 13.46 3.08 16.41
CA HIS A 112 14.31 3.10 17.60
C HIS A 112 13.63 3.82 18.78
N SER A 113 13.03 4.99 18.53
CA SER A 113 12.23 5.70 19.54
C SER A 113 11.04 4.87 20.02
N ILE A 114 10.35 4.16 19.11
CA ILE A 114 9.29 3.22 19.46
C ILE A 114 9.81 2.16 20.44
N ARG A 115 10.94 1.51 20.12
CA ARG A 115 11.57 0.52 20.99
C ARG A 115 11.82 1.08 22.39
N LEU A 116 12.50 2.21 22.48
CA LEU A 116 12.84 2.82 23.77
C LEU A 116 11.60 3.22 24.57
N TRP A 117 10.54 3.65 23.90
CA TRP A 117 9.27 3.96 24.56
C TRP A 117 8.65 2.72 25.21
N PHE A 118 8.55 1.60 24.49
CA PHE A 118 8.03 0.34 25.05
C PHE A 118 8.89 -0.16 26.22
N GLU A 119 10.22 -0.17 26.07
CA GLU A 119 11.16 -0.60 27.13
C GLU A 119 11.11 0.29 28.38
N SER A 120 10.58 1.52 28.26
CA SER A 120 10.42 2.45 29.37
C SER A 120 9.11 2.31 30.16
N ILE A 121 8.18 1.45 29.73
CA ILE A 121 6.90 1.22 30.41
C ILE A 121 7.14 0.50 31.75
N PRO A 122 6.83 1.13 32.91
CA PRO A 122 7.01 0.51 34.22
C PRO A 122 6.19 -0.77 34.35
N ASP A 123 6.76 -1.77 35.02
CA ASP A 123 6.10 -3.04 35.38
C ASP A 123 5.65 -3.93 34.20
N GLU A 124 5.80 -3.49 32.95
CA GLU A 124 5.44 -4.28 31.77
C GLU A 124 6.59 -5.11 31.18
N LYS A 125 7.86 -4.81 31.51
CA LYS A 125 9.05 -5.60 31.12
C LYS A 125 9.13 -5.92 29.63
N TRP A 126 8.82 -4.95 28.78
CA TRP A 126 9.01 -5.08 27.34
C TRP A 126 10.48 -5.21 26.96
N GLU A 127 10.77 -6.08 26.01
CA GLU A 127 12.10 -6.23 25.39
C GLU A 127 11.99 -6.03 23.87
N GLY A 128 12.78 -5.11 23.32
CA GLY A 128 12.85 -4.85 21.89
C GLY A 128 14.08 -5.47 21.21
N ARG A 129 13.87 -6.13 20.08
CA ARG A 129 14.92 -6.70 19.24
C ARG A 129 14.67 -6.43 17.77
N TYR A 130 15.67 -5.90 17.08
CA TYR A 130 15.66 -5.82 15.61
C TYR A 130 15.84 -7.22 15.02
N THR A 131 15.00 -7.57 14.05
CA THR A 131 14.87 -8.93 13.55
C THR A 131 14.49 -8.94 12.07
N THR A 132 14.46 -10.15 11.52
CA THR A 132 13.83 -10.46 10.22
C THR A 132 12.81 -11.57 10.44
N ILE A 133 11.99 -11.82 9.42
CA ILE A 133 10.99 -12.88 9.42
C ILE A 133 11.52 -14.02 8.55
N SER A 134 11.25 -15.27 8.95
CA SER A 134 11.56 -16.44 8.13
C SER A 134 10.59 -16.56 6.96
N ASN A 135 10.94 -17.35 5.94
CA ASN A 135 10.03 -17.65 4.83
C ASN A 135 8.73 -18.33 5.28
N SER A 136 8.71 -18.96 6.47
CA SER A 136 7.52 -19.56 7.07
C SER A 136 6.66 -18.56 7.85
N GLY A 137 6.98 -17.26 7.81
CA GLY A 137 6.26 -16.22 8.55
C GLY A 137 6.55 -16.13 10.05
N LYS A 138 7.60 -16.79 10.55
CA LYS A 138 7.96 -16.74 11.97
C LYS A 138 8.98 -15.65 12.23
N CYS A 139 8.73 -14.83 13.25
CA CYS A 139 9.71 -13.87 13.76
C CYS A 139 10.95 -14.61 14.29
N ARG A 140 12.14 -14.26 13.79
CA ARG A 140 13.39 -14.92 14.23
C ARG A 140 13.78 -14.60 15.67
N SER A 141 13.18 -13.57 16.28
CA SER A 141 13.45 -13.15 17.66
C SER A 141 12.57 -13.89 18.68
N CYS A 142 11.25 -13.88 18.50
CA CYS A 142 10.29 -14.44 19.47
C CYS A 142 9.61 -15.73 19.01
N ASN A 143 9.84 -16.16 17.76
CA ASN A 143 9.22 -17.33 17.11
C ASN A 143 7.70 -17.24 16.89
N THR A 144 7.08 -16.09 17.18
CA THR A 144 5.66 -15.83 16.87
C THR A 144 5.43 -15.87 15.36
N LEU A 145 4.34 -16.53 14.95
CA LEU A 145 3.86 -16.53 13.57
C LEU A 145 3.14 -15.20 13.29
N LEU A 146 3.57 -14.49 12.26
CA LEU A 146 2.94 -13.25 11.83
C LEU A 146 1.58 -13.53 11.18
N GLU A 147 0.75 -12.49 11.13
CA GLU A 147 -0.53 -12.51 10.43
C GLU A 147 -0.36 -12.98 8.97
N SER A 148 -1.28 -13.81 8.50
CA SER A 148 -1.24 -14.33 7.12
C SER A 148 -1.56 -13.23 6.11
N ILE A 149 -0.83 -13.20 5.00
CA ILE A 149 -1.19 -12.35 3.85
C ILE A 149 -2.46 -12.85 3.14
N SER A 150 -2.79 -14.13 3.31
CA SER A 150 -3.93 -14.74 2.63
C SER A 150 -5.23 -14.21 3.20
N LEU A 151 -6.17 -13.85 2.31
CA LEU A 151 -7.52 -13.53 2.70
C LEU A 151 -8.29 -14.84 2.95
N SER A 152 -9.06 -14.88 4.02
CA SER A 152 -10.12 -15.89 4.20
C SER A 152 -11.17 -15.77 3.10
N GLU A 153 -12.00 -16.81 2.92
CA GLU A 153 -13.05 -16.81 1.92
C GLU A 153 -14.07 -15.69 2.19
N GLU A 154 -14.37 -15.44 3.46
CA GLU A 154 -15.26 -14.38 3.90
C GLU A 154 -14.68 -12.98 3.61
N GLU A 155 -13.41 -12.76 3.96
CA GLU A 155 -12.70 -11.51 3.64
C GLU A 155 -12.65 -11.27 2.13
N TYR A 156 -12.35 -12.30 1.34
CA TYR A 156 -12.27 -12.21 -0.11
C TYR A 156 -13.64 -11.94 -0.74
N SER A 157 -14.69 -12.60 -0.27
CA SER A 157 -16.06 -12.39 -0.73
C SER A 157 -16.53 -10.94 -0.47
N GLU A 158 -16.26 -10.39 0.71
CA GLU A 158 -16.60 -8.99 1.01
C GLU A 158 -15.79 -8.02 0.14
N LEU A 159 -14.47 -8.21 0.02
CA LEU A 159 -13.63 -7.40 -0.86
C LEU A 159 -14.15 -7.44 -2.30
N ARG A 160 -14.45 -8.63 -2.82
CA ARG A 160 -14.99 -8.82 -4.17
C ARG A 160 -16.27 -8.03 -4.38
N LYS A 161 -17.22 -8.13 -3.45
CA LYS A 161 -18.49 -7.40 -3.54
C LYS A 161 -18.26 -5.89 -3.59
N ARG A 162 -17.38 -5.37 -2.72
CA ARG A 162 -17.06 -3.94 -2.64
C ARG A 162 -16.35 -3.42 -3.87
N VAL A 163 -15.30 -4.11 -4.33
CA VAL A 163 -14.57 -3.70 -5.54
C VAL A 163 -15.51 -3.70 -6.75
N LEU A 164 -16.38 -4.71 -6.90
CA LEU A 164 -17.31 -4.76 -8.02
C LEU A 164 -18.37 -3.65 -7.99
N ASN A 165 -18.90 -3.29 -6.82
CA ASN A 165 -19.94 -2.27 -6.71
C ASN A 165 -19.35 -0.85 -6.69
N ASP A 166 -18.31 -0.63 -5.91
CA ASP A 166 -17.82 0.71 -5.58
C ASP A 166 -16.75 1.18 -6.58
N VAL A 167 -15.96 0.25 -7.13
CA VAL A 167 -14.82 0.55 -8.01
C VAL A 167 -15.09 0.24 -9.48
N ILE A 168 -15.99 -0.69 -9.80
CA ILE A 168 -16.33 -1.02 -11.20
C ILE A 168 -17.66 -0.37 -11.63
N GLN A 169 -18.66 -0.33 -10.74
CA GLN A 169 -19.97 0.28 -11.01
C GLN A 169 -20.11 1.71 -10.44
N GLY A 170 -19.09 2.22 -9.76
CA GLY A 170 -19.10 3.57 -9.18
C GLY A 170 -19.20 4.69 -10.22
N ASN A 171 -19.73 5.84 -9.78
CA ASN A 171 -20.04 6.99 -10.65
C ASN A 171 -18.84 7.57 -11.44
N ASP A 172 -17.60 7.27 -11.04
CA ASP A 172 -16.38 7.90 -11.59
C ASP A 172 -15.57 7.01 -12.56
N VAL A 173 -15.93 5.72 -12.69
CA VAL A 173 -15.22 4.75 -13.55
C VAL A 173 -15.41 5.06 -15.04
N PHE A 174 -16.52 5.72 -15.38
CA PHE A 174 -16.91 6.02 -16.76
C PHE A 174 -16.38 7.36 -17.29
N LYS A 175 -15.43 8.01 -16.61
CA LYS A 175 -14.84 9.27 -17.11
C LYS A 175 -14.08 9.09 -18.44
N LYS A 176 -13.49 7.92 -18.69
CA LYS A 176 -12.76 7.62 -19.95
C LYS A 176 -13.02 6.25 -20.57
N THR A 177 -13.63 5.32 -19.84
CA THR A 177 -13.99 3.98 -20.33
C THR A 177 -15.47 3.94 -20.68
N THR A 178 -15.82 3.38 -21.85
CA THR A 178 -17.24 3.29 -22.24
C THR A 178 -17.93 2.12 -21.51
N PRO A 179 -19.21 2.26 -21.08
CA PRO A 179 -19.96 1.16 -20.48
C PRO A 179 -20.00 -0.09 -21.36
N LEU A 180 -20.12 0.09 -22.67
CA LEU A 180 -20.14 -1.01 -23.64
C LEU A 180 -18.83 -1.79 -23.69
N GLU A 181 -17.68 -1.10 -23.66
CA GLU A 181 -16.38 -1.76 -23.60
C GLU A 181 -16.21 -2.58 -22.32
N LEU A 182 -16.66 -2.02 -21.18
CA LEU A 182 -16.66 -2.73 -19.91
C LEU A 182 -17.56 -3.97 -19.94
N GLU A 183 -18.78 -3.88 -20.48
CA GLU A 183 -19.69 -5.02 -20.62
C GLU A 183 -19.09 -6.13 -21.50
N HIS A 184 -18.49 -5.76 -22.64
CA HIS A 184 -17.79 -6.70 -23.51
C HIS A 184 -16.66 -7.42 -22.79
N PHE A 185 -15.89 -6.68 -21.98
CA PHE A 185 -14.83 -7.28 -21.18
C PHE A 185 -15.36 -8.22 -20.09
N GLN A 186 -16.41 -7.81 -19.37
CA GLN A 186 -17.02 -8.66 -18.35
C GLN A 186 -17.53 -9.97 -18.95
N ALA A 187 -18.16 -9.91 -20.13
CA ALA A 187 -18.58 -11.09 -20.87
C ALA A 187 -17.38 -11.94 -21.33
N PHE A 188 -16.30 -11.31 -21.77
CA PHE A 188 -15.05 -11.99 -22.17
C PHE A 188 -14.46 -12.81 -21.02
N VAL A 189 -14.37 -12.22 -19.81
CA VAL A 189 -13.82 -12.90 -18.62
C VAL A 189 -14.77 -14.01 -18.14
N LYS A 190 -16.09 -13.75 -18.05
CA LYS A 190 -17.07 -14.73 -17.56
C LYS A 190 -17.18 -16.00 -18.42
N ARG A 191 -16.85 -15.91 -19.72
CA ARG A 191 -16.89 -17.06 -20.65
C ARG A 191 -15.65 -17.93 -20.60
N ARG A 192 -14.63 -17.55 -19.82
CA ARG A 192 -13.38 -18.27 -19.70
C ARG A 192 -13.24 -18.85 -18.30
N PRO A 193 -12.53 -19.98 -18.15
CA PRO A 193 -12.13 -20.43 -16.82
C PRO A 193 -11.19 -19.38 -16.18
N PRO A 194 -11.05 -19.38 -14.84
CA PRO A 194 -10.26 -18.37 -14.13
C PRO A 194 -8.84 -18.18 -14.67
N PHE A 195 -8.25 -17.00 -14.51
CA PHE A 195 -6.84 -16.80 -14.80
C PHE A 195 -5.99 -17.01 -13.55
N ASP A 196 -4.73 -17.37 -13.75
CA ASP A 196 -3.77 -17.46 -12.65
C ASP A 196 -2.99 -16.14 -12.52
N VAL A 197 -2.75 -15.44 -13.64
CA VAL A 197 -2.14 -14.09 -13.66
C VAL A 197 -2.81 -13.18 -14.69
N VAL A 198 -3.22 -11.98 -14.26
CA VAL A 198 -3.65 -10.89 -15.14
C VAL A 198 -2.51 -9.88 -15.29
N ILE A 199 -2.15 -9.55 -16.53
CA ILE A 199 -0.97 -8.76 -16.87
C ILE A 199 -1.42 -7.43 -17.47
N ASP A 200 -1.01 -6.33 -16.86
CA ASP A 200 -1.10 -5.01 -17.47
C ASP A 200 0.01 -4.86 -18.51
N GLY A 201 -0.35 -5.10 -19.78
CA GLY A 201 0.59 -5.22 -20.88
C GLY A 201 1.36 -3.93 -21.15
N LEU A 202 0.76 -2.75 -20.95
CA LEU A 202 1.41 -1.48 -21.20
C LEU A 202 2.38 -1.13 -20.06
N ASN A 203 1.97 -1.32 -18.80
CA ASN A 203 2.86 -1.12 -17.66
C ASN A 203 4.06 -2.08 -17.69
N VAL A 204 3.84 -3.34 -18.06
CA VAL A 204 4.92 -4.34 -18.19
C VAL A 204 5.85 -4.01 -19.36
N ALA A 205 5.32 -3.61 -20.50
CA ALA A 205 6.13 -3.28 -21.66
C ALA A 205 7.07 -2.08 -21.41
N ASN A 206 6.68 -1.17 -20.52
CA ASN A 206 7.47 0.01 -20.13
C ASN A 206 8.48 -0.26 -19.00
N ILE A 207 8.70 -1.53 -18.63
CA ILE A 207 9.64 -1.87 -17.56
C ILE A 207 11.09 -1.52 -17.91
N SER A 208 11.46 -1.65 -19.18
CA SER A 208 12.81 -1.44 -19.68
C SER A 208 12.82 -0.59 -20.93
N ALA A 209 13.58 0.49 -20.91
CA ALA A 209 13.81 1.34 -22.07
C ALA A 209 14.87 0.78 -23.05
N LYS A 210 15.53 -0.34 -22.71
CA LYS A 210 16.65 -0.88 -23.49
C LYS A 210 16.23 -1.74 -24.69
N VAL A 211 15.01 -2.28 -24.67
CA VAL A 211 14.46 -3.12 -25.73
C VAL A 211 13.05 -2.66 -26.09
N SER A 212 12.53 -3.11 -27.23
CA SER A 212 11.19 -2.72 -27.66
C SER A 212 10.12 -3.18 -26.67
N GLN A 213 9.07 -2.37 -26.52
CA GLN A 213 7.93 -2.62 -25.64
C GLN A 213 7.32 -4.01 -25.85
N SER A 214 7.07 -4.38 -27.11
CA SER A 214 6.57 -5.70 -27.49
C SER A 214 7.51 -6.85 -27.11
N LYS A 215 8.83 -6.66 -27.15
CA LYS A 215 9.80 -7.69 -26.74
C LYS A 215 9.77 -7.90 -25.24
N THR A 216 9.75 -6.82 -24.45
CA THR A 216 9.63 -6.90 -22.98
C THR A 216 8.36 -7.65 -22.58
N LEU A 217 7.22 -7.31 -23.20
CA LEU A 217 5.97 -8.00 -22.93
C LEU A 217 6.05 -9.49 -23.29
N LEU A 218 6.58 -9.83 -24.47
CA LEU A 218 6.75 -11.22 -24.89
C LEU A 218 7.63 -12.02 -23.93
N ASP A 219 8.74 -11.44 -23.46
CA ASP A 219 9.67 -12.11 -22.56
C ASP A 219 9.02 -12.43 -21.22
N VAL A 220 8.26 -11.49 -20.65
CA VAL A 220 7.54 -11.69 -19.40
C VAL A 220 6.41 -12.71 -19.57
N VAL A 221 5.59 -12.58 -20.62
CA VAL A 221 4.47 -13.49 -20.88
C VAL A 221 4.97 -14.92 -21.14
N SER A 222 6.00 -15.08 -21.96
CA SER A 222 6.57 -16.41 -22.27
C SER A 222 7.18 -17.05 -21.03
N HIS A 223 7.86 -16.29 -20.18
CA HIS A 223 8.41 -16.79 -18.92
C HIS A 223 7.32 -17.30 -17.96
N LEU A 224 6.21 -16.57 -17.83
CA LEU A 224 5.08 -17.01 -16.99
C LEU A 224 4.35 -18.22 -17.62
N ALA A 225 4.19 -18.24 -18.95
CA ALA A 225 3.55 -19.34 -19.66
C ALA A 225 4.34 -20.66 -19.54
N GLN A 226 5.68 -20.59 -19.52
CA GLN A 226 6.54 -21.76 -19.28
C GLN A 226 6.34 -22.40 -17.90
N GLN A 227 5.73 -21.70 -16.95
CA GLN A 227 5.36 -22.24 -15.63
C GLN A 227 3.99 -22.92 -15.64
N GLY A 228 3.32 -23.02 -16.80
CA GLY A 228 2.00 -23.63 -16.94
C GLY A 228 0.85 -22.77 -16.41
N LEU A 229 1.08 -21.46 -16.23
CA LEU A 229 0.07 -20.51 -15.73
C LEU A 229 -0.89 -20.09 -16.85
N ARG A 230 -2.17 -19.90 -16.51
CA ARG A 230 -3.17 -19.29 -17.40
C ARG A 230 -3.09 -17.78 -17.29
N LEU A 231 -2.85 -17.14 -18.42
CA LEU A 231 -2.53 -15.72 -18.48
C LEU A 231 -3.61 -14.95 -19.22
N LEU A 232 -3.95 -13.77 -18.69
CA LEU A 232 -4.69 -12.73 -19.39
C LEU A 232 -3.80 -11.50 -19.56
N VAL A 233 -3.56 -11.06 -20.79
CA VAL A 233 -2.90 -9.79 -21.09
C VAL A 233 -3.94 -8.74 -21.42
N LEU A 234 -3.95 -7.66 -20.64
CA LEU A 234 -4.68 -6.45 -20.94
C LEU A 234 -3.77 -5.52 -21.73
N GLY A 235 -4.23 -5.06 -22.88
CA GLY A 235 -3.47 -4.19 -23.76
C GLY A 235 -4.33 -3.11 -24.39
N ARG A 236 -3.71 -2.30 -25.24
CA ARG A 236 -4.36 -1.24 -26.02
C ARG A 236 -4.32 -1.54 -27.50
N LYS A 237 -5.30 -1.06 -28.26
CA LYS A 237 -5.37 -1.28 -29.72
C LYS A 237 -4.12 -0.80 -30.46
N HIS A 238 -3.44 0.26 -30.02
CA HIS A 238 -2.20 0.69 -30.66
C HIS A 238 -1.09 -0.36 -30.65
N MET A 239 -1.10 -1.31 -29.70
CA MET A 239 -0.13 -2.40 -29.62
C MET A 239 -0.19 -3.33 -30.84
N LEU A 240 -1.30 -3.34 -31.58
CA LEU A 240 -1.49 -4.19 -32.76
C LEU A 240 -1.12 -3.51 -34.09
N ARG A 241 -0.81 -2.21 -34.09
CA ARG A 241 -0.63 -1.43 -35.33
C ARG A 241 0.63 -1.82 -36.12
N GLY A 242 1.63 -2.42 -35.46
CA GLY A 242 2.89 -2.82 -36.11
C GLY A 242 3.86 -1.66 -36.22
N THR A 243 4.35 -1.15 -35.09
CA THR A 243 5.34 -0.06 -35.02
C THR A 243 6.71 -0.60 -34.59
N ARG A 244 7.75 0.25 -34.61
CA ARG A 244 9.08 -0.14 -34.11
C ARG A 244 9.05 -0.61 -32.64
N SER A 245 8.16 -0.04 -31.82
CA SER A 245 7.99 -0.46 -30.43
C SER A 245 7.09 -1.69 -30.30
N TRP A 246 6.11 -1.82 -31.20
CA TRP A 246 5.09 -2.86 -31.21
C TRP A 246 5.19 -3.75 -32.45
N ASP A 247 6.12 -4.70 -32.42
CA ASP A 247 6.34 -5.66 -33.50
C ASP A 247 5.18 -6.66 -33.59
N ARG A 248 4.70 -6.93 -34.82
CA ARG A 248 3.56 -7.80 -35.07
C ARG A 248 3.84 -9.26 -34.74
N ASN A 249 5.06 -9.73 -34.97
CA ASN A 249 5.43 -11.12 -34.68
C ASN A 249 5.51 -11.35 -33.17
N HIS A 250 6.04 -10.38 -32.42
CA HIS A 250 6.02 -10.43 -30.96
C HIS A 250 4.58 -10.46 -30.42
N MET A 251 3.71 -9.58 -30.90
CA MET A 251 2.31 -9.56 -30.42
C MET A 251 1.53 -10.81 -30.82
N ALA A 252 1.75 -11.34 -32.03
CA ALA A 252 1.19 -12.63 -32.44
C ALA A 252 1.69 -13.79 -31.57
N ALA A 253 2.94 -13.74 -31.11
CA ALA A 253 3.47 -14.72 -30.16
C ALA A 253 2.84 -14.57 -28.76
N VAL A 254 2.67 -13.34 -28.26
CA VAL A 254 1.96 -13.08 -27.00
C VAL A 254 0.55 -13.70 -27.02
N GLN A 255 -0.20 -13.51 -28.10
CA GLN A 255 -1.55 -14.07 -28.27
C GLN A 255 -1.58 -15.60 -28.36
N LYS A 256 -0.45 -16.27 -28.60
CA LYS A 256 -0.35 -17.74 -28.53
C LYS A 256 -0.13 -18.24 -27.11
N TYR A 257 0.50 -17.44 -26.25
CA TYR A 257 0.83 -17.80 -24.87
C TYR A 257 -0.22 -17.36 -23.84
N ALA A 258 -1.06 -16.39 -24.19
CA ALA A 258 -2.03 -15.80 -23.27
C ALA A 258 -3.34 -15.44 -23.99
N ASP A 259 -4.45 -15.46 -23.26
CA ASP A 259 -5.64 -14.72 -23.67
C ASP A 259 -5.31 -13.22 -23.66
N CYS A 260 -5.81 -12.48 -24.64
CA CYS A 260 -5.55 -11.03 -24.74
C CYS A 260 -6.86 -10.26 -24.93
N PHE A 261 -6.99 -9.16 -24.22
CA PHE A 261 -8.07 -8.18 -24.41
C PHE A 261 -7.46 -6.80 -24.67
N PHE A 262 -7.80 -6.20 -25.81
CA PHE A 262 -7.26 -4.90 -26.22
C PHE A 262 -8.32 -3.81 -26.13
N THR A 263 -8.17 -2.91 -25.15
CA THR A 263 -9.04 -1.75 -24.93
C THR A 263 -8.68 -0.59 -25.87
N GLU A 264 -9.55 0.42 -25.94
CA GLU A 264 -9.26 1.67 -26.60
C GLU A 264 -8.05 2.38 -25.97
N ASP A 265 -7.32 3.14 -26.79
CA ASP A 265 -6.09 3.83 -26.36
C ASP A 265 -6.36 4.92 -25.31
N ILE A 266 -7.62 5.30 -25.07
CA ILE A 266 -8.04 6.30 -24.09
C ILE A 266 -8.59 5.72 -22.78
N SER A 267 -8.87 4.41 -22.74
CA SER A 267 -9.50 3.78 -21.58
C SER A 267 -8.57 3.75 -20.37
N GLU A 268 -9.14 3.66 -19.16
CA GLU A 268 -8.36 3.43 -17.94
C GLU A 268 -8.10 1.91 -17.78
N ASP A 269 -6.86 1.50 -17.45
CA ASP A 269 -6.50 0.07 -17.37
C ASP A 269 -6.93 -0.59 -16.05
N ASP A 270 -6.88 0.16 -14.95
CA ASP A 270 -7.08 -0.35 -13.60
C ASP A 270 -8.45 -1.04 -13.37
N PRO A 271 -9.61 -0.54 -13.87
CA PRO A 271 -10.88 -1.24 -13.71
C PRO A 271 -10.90 -2.63 -14.36
N PHE A 272 -10.26 -2.79 -15.52
CA PHE A 272 -10.18 -4.08 -16.22
C PHE A 272 -9.27 -5.06 -15.47
N LEU A 273 -8.13 -4.56 -14.98
CA LEU A 273 -7.16 -5.33 -14.18
C LEU A 273 -7.79 -5.83 -12.88
N LEU A 274 -8.44 -4.94 -12.13
CA LEU A 274 -9.15 -5.27 -10.89
C LEU A 274 -10.24 -6.30 -11.14
N TYR A 275 -11.11 -6.04 -12.13
CA TYR A 275 -12.24 -6.91 -12.42
C TYR A 275 -11.78 -8.32 -12.76
N ALA A 276 -10.84 -8.49 -13.70
CA ALA A 276 -10.40 -9.82 -14.11
C ALA A 276 -9.71 -10.59 -12.98
N THR A 277 -8.91 -9.91 -12.16
CA THR A 277 -8.19 -10.55 -11.06
C THR A 277 -9.16 -11.00 -9.97
N ILE A 278 -10.06 -10.12 -9.54
CA ILE A 278 -11.08 -10.41 -8.52
C ILE A 278 -12.09 -11.45 -9.01
N GLN A 279 -12.47 -11.42 -10.29
CA GLN A 279 -13.42 -12.39 -10.85
C GLN A 279 -12.80 -13.78 -11.02
N SER A 280 -11.49 -13.88 -11.21
CA SER A 280 -10.77 -15.16 -11.31
C SER A 280 -10.63 -15.87 -9.95
N GLY A 281 -10.63 -15.13 -8.85
CA GLY A 281 -10.66 -15.69 -7.49
C GLY A 281 -9.38 -15.44 -6.70
N ASN A 282 -9.36 -15.87 -5.43
CA ASN A 282 -8.32 -15.58 -4.44
C ASN A 282 -6.94 -16.21 -4.76
N HIS A 283 -6.84 -17.02 -5.81
CA HIS A 283 -5.57 -17.54 -6.31
C HIS A 283 -4.94 -16.65 -7.38
N CYS A 284 -5.74 -15.83 -8.06
CA CYS A 284 -5.34 -15.08 -9.24
C CYS A 284 -4.49 -13.87 -8.82
N ARG A 285 -3.31 -13.77 -9.43
CA ARG A 285 -2.39 -12.67 -9.20
C ARG A 285 -2.49 -11.65 -10.33
N PHE A 286 -1.86 -10.51 -10.15
CA PHE A 286 -1.76 -9.50 -11.21
C PHE A 286 -0.36 -8.90 -11.29
N LEU A 287 0.01 -8.43 -12.47
CA LEU A 287 1.30 -7.78 -12.73
C LEU A 287 1.05 -6.38 -13.30
N SER A 288 1.27 -5.36 -12.47
CA SER A 288 1.25 -3.95 -12.85
C SER A 288 2.22 -3.16 -11.97
N ARG A 289 2.66 -2.00 -12.46
CA ARG A 289 3.41 -1.01 -11.68
C ARG A 289 2.50 0.05 -11.04
N ASP A 290 1.21 0.06 -11.38
CA ASP A 290 0.30 1.00 -10.75
C ASP A 290 0.13 0.66 -9.26
N LEU A 291 0.05 1.72 -8.46
CA LEU A 291 -0.24 1.67 -7.04
C LEU A 291 -1.75 1.68 -6.77
N MET A 292 -2.57 1.83 -7.82
CA MET A 292 -4.03 1.86 -7.80
C MET A 292 -4.54 2.96 -6.88
N ARG A 293 -3.85 4.12 -6.87
CA ARG A 293 -4.04 5.19 -5.88
C ARG A 293 -5.43 5.81 -5.94
N ASP A 294 -5.97 5.97 -7.14
CA ASP A 294 -7.25 6.63 -7.34
C ASP A 294 -8.42 5.70 -6.95
N HIS A 295 -8.25 4.39 -7.10
CA HIS A 295 -9.23 3.39 -6.65
C HIS A 295 -9.32 3.27 -5.13
N LYS A 296 -8.24 3.60 -4.40
CA LYS A 296 -8.26 3.68 -2.93
C LYS A 296 -9.24 4.74 -2.43
N ALA A 297 -9.35 5.86 -3.16
CA ALA A 297 -10.25 6.95 -2.79
C ALA A 297 -11.73 6.59 -2.98
N CYS A 298 -12.04 5.61 -3.85
CA CYS A 298 -13.40 5.11 -4.05
C CYS A 298 -13.87 4.18 -2.91
N LEU A 299 -12.94 3.56 -2.18
CA LEU A 299 -13.26 2.71 -1.03
C LEU A 299 -13.43 3.59 0.20
N VAL A 300 -14.67 3.90 0.58
CA VAL A 300 -14.96 4.89 1.64
C VAL A 300 -14.75 4.33 3.05
N ASP A 301 -14.90 3.02 3.24
CA ASP A 301 -14.80 2.38 4.56
C ASP A 301 -13.41 1.81 4.86
N THR A 302 -12.93 2.02 6.08
CA THR A 302 -11.57 1.63 6.52
C THR A 302 -11.36 0.11 6.50
N SER A 303 -12.39 -0.69 6.76
CA SER A 303 -12.30 -2.16 6.71
C SER A 303 -12.00 -2.67 5.31
N THR A 304 -12.73 -2.18 4.29
CA THR A 304 -12.55 -2.55 2.89
C THR A 304 -11.22 -2.03 2.37
N GLN A 305 -10.79 -0.82 2.77
CA GLN A 305 -9.45 -0.34 2.46
C GLN A 305 -8.38 -1.30 2.98
N ARG A 306 -8.45 -1.72 4.25
CA ARG A 306 -7.52 -2.71 4.82
C ARG A 306 -7.49 -4.02 4.03
N LEU A 307 -8.65 -4.55 3.67
CA LEU A 307 -8.74 -5.78 2.85
C LEU A 307 -8.15 -5.59 1.45
N PHE A 308 -8.42 -4.46 0.81
CA PHE A 308 -7.89 -4.15 -0.50
C PHE A 308 -6.36 -4.07 -0.48
N PHE A 309 -5.79 -3.44 0.55
CA PHE A 309 -4.35 -3.35 0.71
C PHE A 309 -3.69 -4.70 1.01
N LYS A 310 -4.30 -5.52 1.88
CA LYS A 310 -3.87 -6.90 2.14
C LYS A 310 -3.91 -7.73 0.84
N TRP A 311 -4.99 -7.61 0.08
CA TRP A 311 -5.14 -8.25 -1.22
C TRP A 311 -4.06 -7.78 -2.21
N GLN A 312 -3.85 -6.47 -2.35
CA GLN A 312 -2.84 -5.90 -3.23
C GLN A 312 -1.46 -6.48 -2.92
N ARG A 313 -1.02 -6.45 -1.64
CA ARG A 313 0.28 -7.02 -1.23
C ARG A 313 0.40 -8.52 -1.48
N GLY A 314 -0.71 -9.27 -1.33
CA GLY A 314 -0.72 -10.72 -1.52
C GLY A 314 -0.85 -11.18 -2.97
N HIS A 315 -1.30 -10.31 -3.88
CA HIS A 315 -1.67 -10.69 -5.25
C HIS A 315 -0.91 -9.90 -6.33
N GLN A 316 -0.26 -8.78 -6.00
CA GLN A 316 0.56 -8.01 -6.93
C GLN A 316 1.95 -8.66 -7.07
N LEU A 317 2.22 -9.19 -8.26
CA LEU A 317 3.54 -9.66 -8.64
C LEU A 317 4.47 -8.48 -8.89
N VAL A 318 5.63 -8.49 -8.25
CA VAL A 318 6.69 -7.49 -8.45
C VAL A 318 7.81 -8.09 -9.27
N LEU A 319 8.11 -7.48 -10.42
CA LEU A 319 9.24 -7.90 -11.26
C LEU A 319 10.53 -7.23 -10.78
N SER A 320 11.31 -7.96 -9.97
CA SER A 320 12.55 -7.45 -9.36
C SER A 320 13.76 -7.46 -10.29
N THR A 321 13.79 -8.35 -11.29
CA THR A 321 14.89 -8.37 -12.26
C THR A 321 14.37 -8.67 -13.64
N TYR A 322 14.73 -7.80 -14.59
CA TYR A 322 14.52 -8.02 -16.01
C TYR A 322 15.82 -7.81 -16.78
N ASN A 323 16.32 -8.89 -17.39
CA ASN A 323 17.42 -8.84 -18.34
C ASN A 323 16.95 -9.45 -19.68
N PRO A 324 16.91 -8.67 -20.78
CA PRO A 324 16.50 -9.14 -22.11
C PRO A 324 17.28 -10.34 -22.65
N TRP A 325 18.51 -10.56 -22.17
CA TRP A 325 19.41 -11.63 -22.60
C TRP A 325 19.62 -12.71 -21.53
N GLY A 326 18.78 -12.74 -20.50
CA GLY A 326 19.02 -13.60 -19.36
C GLY A 326 17.81 -13.82 -18.47
N LYS A 327 17.98 -13.47 -17.20
CA LYS A 327 17.12 -13.93 -16.11
C LYS A 327 15.99 -12.94 -15.83
N ILE A 328 14.75 -13.45 -15.85
CA ILE A 328 13.56 -12.78 -15.33
C ILE A 328 13.34 -13.32 -13.91
N LYS A 329 13.17 -12.42 -12.94
CA LYS A 329 12.83 -12.79 -11.56
C LYS A 329 11.70 -11.93 -11.05
N PHE A 330 10.76 -12.59 -10.38
CA PHE A 330 9.76 -11.96 -9.54
C PHE A 330 10.23 -12.00 -8.08
N GLU A 331 9.77 -11.03 -7.29
CA GLU A 331 9.91 -11.10 -5.84
C GLU A 331 9.17 -12.31 -5.28
N ILE A 332 9.76 -12.91 -4.25
CA ILE A 332 9.08 -13.96 -3.50
C ILE A 332 8.05 -13.27 -2.62
N MET A 333 6.77 -13.52 -2.89
CA MET A 333 5.70 -13.00 -2.06
C MET A 333 5.76 -13.68 -0.69
N PRO A 334 5.89 -12.91 0.40
CA PRO A 334 5.84 -13.45 1.75
C PRO A 334 4.51 -14.16 2.02
N GLN A 335 4.50 -15.21 2.83
CA GLN A 335 3.26 -15.85 3.30
C GLN A 335 2.61 -15.10 4.47
N TYR A 336 3.21 -13.99 4.89
CA TYR A 336 2.81 -13.17 6.03
C TYR A 336 2.56 -11.73 5.59
N ASP A 337 1.67 -11.05 6.30
CA ASP A 337 1.36 -9.65 6.01
C ASP A 337 2.42 -8.72 6.62
N THR A 338 2.97 -7.85 5.79
CA THR A 338 4.00 -6.88 6.18
C THR A 338 3.34 -5.58 6.64
N ILE A 339 2.75 -5.63 7.83
CA ILE A 339 2.11 -4.50 8.51
C ILE A 339 2.51 -4.47 9.98
N VAL A 340 2.30 -3.30 10.62
CA VAL A 340 2.31 -3.19 12.08
C VAL A 340 1.27 -4.15 12.66
N GLN A 341 1.70 -5.06 13.54
CA GLN A 341 0.83 -6.09 14.09
C GLN A 341 1.12 -6.39 15.55
N THR A 342 0.08 -6.81 16.28
CA THR A 342 0.17 -7.09 17.71
C THR A 342 -0.72 -8.27 18.11
N THR A 343 -0.26 -9.02 19.11
CA THR A 343 -1.04 -10.05 19.81
C THR A 343 -1.41 -9.64 21.24
N GLY A 344 -1.32 -8.35 21.57
CA GLY A 344 -1.36 -7.84 22.94
C GLY A 344 0.03 -7.89 23.59
N ASP A 345 0.58 -9.09 23.79
CA ASP A 345 1.88 -9.29 24.45
C ASP A 345 3.09 -9.21 23.50
N THR A 346 2.85 -9.03 22.20
CA THR A 346 3.90 -8.79 21.22
C THR A 346 3.52 -7.69 20.25
N TRP A 347 4.52 -6.95 19.76
CA TRP A 347 4.38 -6.09 18.59
C TRP A 347 5.46 -6.45 17.56
N HIS A 348 5.06 -6.48 16.29
CA HIS A 348 5.97 -6.60 15.15
C HIS A 348 5.75 -5.40 14.25
N ILE A 349 6.80 -4.58 14.08
CA ILE A 349 6.74 -3.30 13.39
C ILE A 349 7.76 -3.35 12.24
N PRO A 350 7.32 -3.47 10.98
CA PRO A 350 8.21 -3.35 9.84
C PRO A 350 8.70 -1.91 9.71
N TYR A 351 9.96 -1.70 9.32
CA TYR A 351 10.55 -0.36 9.23
C TYR A 351 11.49 -0.22 8.02
N ASP A 352 11.58 0.99 7.48
CA ASP A 352 12.48 1.33 6.38
C ASP A 352 13.89 1.68 6.94
N GLU A 353 14.93 1.04 6.40
CA GLU A 353 16.34 1.26 6.79
C GLU A 353 16.87 2.60 6.26
N GLU A 354 17.70 3.29 7.05
CA GLU A 354 18.31 4.55 6.63
C GLU A 354 19.25 4.32 5.43
N GLY A 355 19.07 5.10 4.36
CA GLY A 355 19.88 4.96 3.14
C GLY A 355 19.45 3.84 2.19
N VAL A 356 18.39 3.09 2.50
CA VAL A 356 17.79 2.11 1.58
C VAL A 356 16.52 2.70 0.97
N GLU A 357 16.58 3.07 -0.30
CA GLU A 357 15.39 3.48 -1.03
C GLU A 357 14.58 2.26 -1.46
N ARG A 358 13.31 2.23 -1.06
CA ARG A 358 12.33 1.22 -1.43
C ARG A 358 11.30 1.81 -2.38
N CYS A 359 10.95 1.09 -3.44
CA CYS A 359 9.84 1.49 -4.29
C CYS A 359 8.52 1.43 -3.50
N SER A 360 7.57 2.30 -3.83
CA SER A 360 6.29 2.38 -3.13
C SER A 360 5.45 1.09 -3.12
N TYR A 361 5.72 0.14 -4.03
CA TYR A 361 5.07 -1.17 -4.13
C TYR A 361 5.83 -2.31 -3.43
N GLU A 362 7.10 -2.11 -3.06
CA GLU A 362 7.88 -3.09 -2.29
C GLU A 362 7.48 -3.01 -0.80
N VAL A 363 7.87 -3.99 0.03
CA VAL A 363 7.63 -3.96 1.48
C VAL A 363 8.93 -4.05 2.28
N PRO A 364 9.02 -3.49 3.50
CA PRO A 364 10.23 -3.58 4.30
C PRO A 364 10.61 -5.02 4.68
N HIS A 365 11.90 -5.30 4.75
CA HIS A 365 12.43 -6.62 5.15
C HIS A 365 12.89 -6.67 6.61
N LYS A 366 13.05 -5.51 7.26
CA LYS A 366 13.45 -5.39 8.66
C LYS A 366 12.26 -5.12 9.55
N TRP A 367 12.36 -5.64 10.77
CA TRP A 367 11.30 -5.62 11.75
C TRP A 367 11.86 -5.30 13.13
N LEU A 368 11.13 -4.49 13.89
CA LEU A 368 11.24 -4.45 15.34
C LEU A 368 10.28 -5.47 15.92
N CYS A 369 10.81 -6.39 16.74
CA CYS A 369 10.02 -7.29 17.57
C CYS A 369 10.07 -6.78 19.01
N LEU A 370 8.89 -6.53 19.58
CA LEU A 370 8.70 -6.20 20.99
C LEU A 370 7.95 -7.35 21.64
N LYS A 371 8.44 -7.82 22.78
CA LYS A 371 7.81 -8.90 23.55
C LYS A 371 7.74 -8.54 25.02
N LYS A 372 6.59 -8.78 25.63
CA LYS A 372 6.32 -8.65 27.06
C LYS A 372 6.73 -9.94 27.81
N HIS A 373 7.30 -9.82 29.02
CA HIS A 373 7.79 -10.94 29.84
C HIS A 373 7.19 -11.01 31.24
#